data_AF-A0A2S7ADF3-F1
#
_entry.id   AF-A0A2S7ADF3-F1
#
_cell.length_a   1.000
_cell.length_b   1.000
_cell.length_c   1.000
_cell.angle_alpha   90.00
_cell.angle_beta   90.00
_cell.angle_gamma   90.00
#
_symmetry.space_group_name_H-M   'P 1'
#
loop_
_entity.id
_entity.type
_entity.pdbx_description
1 polymer ?
#
loop_
_entity_poly.entity_id
_entity_poly.type
_entity_poly.pdbx_seq_one_letter_code
_entity_poly.pdbx_strand_id
1 'polypeptide(L)' 'MLRTCTSCTRRLDEAEFPTQNGRVLNVCVLCRNDIKRAQTRLAPIRRDPEQIHLNNVAALWHGPVQRTHLLRNAA' A
#
# COMPACT_ATOMS: atom_id res chain seq x y z
N MET A 1 -23.66 14.82 -12.90
CA MET A 1 -22.94 14.81 -14.19
C MET A 1 -21.82 13.79 -14.10
N LEU A 2 -21.44 13.11 -15.19
CA LEU A 2 -20.34 12.14 -15.16
C LEU A 2 -19.00 12.81 -15.50
N ARG A 3 -17.96 12.49 -14.73
CA ARG A 3 -16.58 12.94 -14.97
C ARG A 3 -15.63 11.77 -15.11
N THR A 4 -14.56 11.95 -15.86
CA THR A 4 -13.51 10.94 -16.05
C THR A 4 -12.37 11.18 -15.07
N CYS A 5 -12.03 10.17 -14.27
CA CYS A 5 -10.88 10.25 -13.37
C CYS A 5 -9.56 10.25 -14.16
N THR A 6 -8.66 11.21 -13.89
CA THR A 6 -7.37 11.29 -14.58
C THR A 6 -6.38 10.20 -14.16
N SER A 7 -6.61 9.50 -13.05
CA SER A 7 -5.73 8.45 -12.55
C SER A 7 -6.14 7.05 -13.02
N CYS A 8 -7.43 6.69 -12.93
CA CYS A 8 -7.91 5.35 -13.29
C CYS A 8 -8.84 5.32 -14.51
N THR A 9 -9.02 6.45 -15.21
CA THR A 9 -9.81 6.61 -16.44
C THR A 9 -11.29 6.19 -16.37
N ARG A 10 -11.80 5.80 -15.20
CA ARG A 10 -13.22 5.49 -14.96
C ARG A 10 -14.09 6.75 -15.10
N ARG A 11 -15.28 6.57 -15.69
CA ARG A 11 -16.36 7.57 -15.71
C ARG A 11 -17.23 7.37 -14.48
N LEU A 12 -17.26 8.35 -13.59
CA LEU A 12 -17.91 8.28 -12.28
C LEU A 12 -18.79 9.51 -12.06
N ASP A 13 -19.71 9.45 -11.11
CA ASP A 13 -20.49 10.62 -10.72
C ASP A 13 -19.60 11.68 -10.07
N GLU A 14 -19.97 12.94 -10.22
CA GLU A 14 -19.26 14.08 -9.65
C GLU A 14 -19.15 14.00 -8.11
N ALA A 15 -20.09 13.34 -7.45
CA ALA A 15 -20.02 13.05 -6.01
C ALA A 15 -18.81 12.17 -5.61
N GLU A 16 -18.23 11.42 -6.55
CA GLU A 16 -17.03 10.59 -6.30
C GLU A 16 -15.72 11.38 -6.42
N PHE A 17 -15.78 12.68 -6.70
CA PHE A 17 -14.61 13.55 -6.82
C PHE A 17 -14.52 14.47 -5.60
N PRO A 18 -13.46 14.37 -4.79
CA PRO A 18 -13.36 15.15 -3.57
C PRO A 18 -13.00 16.61 -3.87
N THR A 19 -13.53 17.51 -3.05
CA THR A 19 -13.18 18.93 -3.09
C THR A 19 -11.93 19.19 -2.23
N GLN A 20 -11.00 20.01 -2.72
CA GLN A 20 -9.85 20.49 -1.97
C GLN A 20 -9.67 21.99 -2.23
N ASN A 21 -9.60 22.80 -1.17
CA ASN A 21 -9.49 24.27 -1.25
C ASN A 21 -10.57 24.90 -2.15
N GLY A 22 -11.82 24.42 -2.04
CA GLY A 22 -12.95 24.90 -2.83
C GLY A 22 -12.97 24.45 -4.30
N ARG A 23 -12.02 23.62 -4.75
CA ARG A 23 -11.98 23.08 -6.12
C ARG A 23 -12.21 21.57 -6.14
N VAL A 24 -13.08 21.11 -7.04
CA VAL A 24 -13.28 19.68 -7.29
C VAL A 24 -12.03 19.12 -7.97
N LEU A 25 -11.47 18.04 -7.44
CA LEU A 25 -10.29 17.40 -8.02
C LEU A 25 -10.70 16.54 -9.23
N ASN A 26 -9.77 16.35 -10.18
CA ASN A 26 -9.96 15.46 -11.33
C ASN A 26 -9.66 13.98 -11.03
N VAL A 27 -9.30 13.67 -9.78
CA VAL A 27 -8.97 12.32 -9.32
C VAL A 27 -10.07 11.87 -8.36
N CYS A 28 -10.66 10.69 -8.60
CA CYS A 28 -11.71 10.15 -7.74
C CYS A 28 -11.19 9.84 -6.33
N VAL A 29 -12.12 9.76 -5.36
CA VAL A 29 -11.82 9.49 -3.95
C VAL A 29 -10.93 8.26 -3.76
N LEU A 30 -11.20 7.17 -4.48
CA LEU A 30 -10.43 5.92 -4.38
C LEU A 30 -8.97 6.12 -4.77
N CYS A 31 -8.71 6.64 -5.97
CA CYS A 31 -7.35 6.90 -6.45
C CYS A 31 -6.62 7.89 -5.54
N ARG A 32 -7.33 8.91 -5.02
CA ARG A 32 -6.74 9.84 -4.05
C ARG A 32 -6.33 9.13 -2.77
N ASN A 33 -7.15 8.21 -2.27
CA ASN A 33 -6.83 7.42 -1.07
C ASN A 33 -5.63 6.51 -1.31
N ASP A 34 -5.53 5.89 -2.48
CA ASP A 34 -4.39 5.04 -2.83
C ASP A 34 -3.09 5.86 -2.93
N ILE A 35 -3.14 7.03 -3.57
CA ILE A 35 -2.00 7.96 -3.61
C ILE A 35 -1.58 8.37 -2.20
N LYS A 36 -2.54 8.74 -1.34
CA LYS A 36 -2.25 9.07 0.06
C LYS A 36 -1.63 7.89 0.79
N ARG A 37 -2.17 6.67 0.65
CA ARG A 37 -1.62 5.46 1.28
C ARG A 37 -0.20 5.19 0.83
N ALA A 38 0.09 5.29 -0.46
CA ALA A 38 1.43 5.11 -1.01
C ALA A 38 2.44 6.15 -0.49
N GLN A 39 1.99 7.38 -0.24
CA GLN A 39 2.83 8.45 0.32
C GLN A 39 2.95 8.40 1.85
N THR A 40 2.05 7.67 2.53
CA THR A 40 2.03 7.60 3.99
C THR A 40 3.22 6.78 4.46
N ARG A 41 4.10 7.40 5.25
CA ARG A 41 5.16 6.65 5.94
C ARG A 41 4.51 5.72 6.96
N LEU A 42 4.70 4.42 6.75
CA LEU A 42 4.27 3.41 7.72
C LEU A 42 5.06 3.59 9.02
N ALA A 43 4.39 3.36 10.14
CA ALA A 43 5.07 3.30 11.43
C ALA A 43 6.13 2.19 11.39
N PRO A 44 7.27 2.36 12.08
CA PRO A 44 8.24 1.28 12.23
C PRO A 44 7.55 0.03 12.78
N ILE A 45 7.83 -1.12 12.18
CA ILE A 45 7.35 -2.40 12.70
C ILE A 45 7.95 -2.58 14.10
N ARG A 46 7.08 -2.76 15.10
CA ARG A 46 7.55 -3.05 16.47
C ARG A 46 8.26 -4.39 16.45
N ARG A 47 9.43 -4.45 17.08
CA ARG A 47 10.16 -5.69 17.26
C ARG A 47 9.38 -6.57 18.24
N ASP A 48 8.81 -7.64 17.73
CA ASP A 48 8.18 -8.68 18.52
C ASP A 48 9.24 -9.74 18.91
N PRO A 49 9.56 -9.90 20.21
CA PRO A 49 10.54 -10.88 20.66
C PRO A 49 10.20 -12.31 20.25
N GLU A 50 8.92 -12.68 20.24
CA GLU A 50 8.48 -14.03 19.88
C GLU A 50 8.70 -14.27 18.38
N GLN A 51 8.31 -13.32 17.53
CA GLN A 51 8.55 -13.41 16.10
C GLN A 51 10.05 -13.47 15.76
N ILE A 52 10.88 -12.70 16.47
CA ILE A 52 12.34 -12.75 16.31
C ILE A 52 12.87 -14.13 16.70
N HIS A 53 12.40 -14.69 17.81
CA HIS A 53 12.80 -16.03 18.24
C HIS A 53 12.43 -17.09 17.20
N LEU A 54 11.18 -17.09 16.72
CA LEU A 54 10.70 -18.02 15.69
C LEU A 54 11.51 -17.90 14.39
N ASN A 55 11.80 -16.67 13.94
CA ASN A 55 12.62 -16.44 12.76
C ASN A 55 14.05 -16.97 12.92
N ASN A 56 14.65 -16.77 14.10
CA ASN A 56 15.99 -17.28 14.39
C ASN A 56 16.01 -18.81 14.44
N VAL A 57 15.01 -19.43 15.08
CA VAL A 57 14.86 -20.89 15.08
C VAL A 57 14.72 -21.40 13.65
N ALA A 58 13.81 -20.82 12.85
CA ALA A 58 13.63 -21.23 11.46
C ALA A 58 14.93 -21.11 10.63
N ALA A 59 15.71 -20.04 10.84
CA ALA A 59 17.00 -19.86 10.17
C ALA A 59 18.06 -20.90 10.57
N LEU A 60 17.98 -21.49 11.77
CA LEU A 60 18.86 -22.61 12.17
C LEU A 60 18.50 -23.90 11.44
N TRP A 61 17.21 -24.15 11.20
CA TRP A 61 16.72 -25.36 10.52
C TRP A 61 16.89 -25.29 9.00
N HIS A 62 16.69 -24.12 8.40
CA HIS A 62 16.68 -23.93 6.95
C HIS A 62 17.93 -23.20 6.42
N GLY A 63 18.85 -22.83 7.30
CA GLY A 63 19.96 -21.92 6.99
C GLY A 63 19.51 -20.45 6.95
N PRO A 64 20.46 -19.49 6.99
CA PRO A 64 20.13 -18.09 6.81
C PRO A 64 19.44 -17.92 5.46
N VAL A 65 18.28 -17.25 5.44
CA VAL A 65 17.56 -16.95 4.21
C VAL A 65 18.51 -16.18 3.29
N GLN A 66 19.03 -16.86 2.26
CA GLN A 66 19.86 -16.23 1.26
C GLN A 66 18.97 -15.25 0.48
N ARG A 67 19.30 -13.95 0.52
CA ARG A 67 18.57 -12.90 -0.21
C ARG A 67 18.53 -13.12 -1.74
N THR A 68 19.30 -14.07 -2.26
CA THR A 68 19.30 -14.50 -3.66
C THR A 68 18.10 -15.36 -4.03
N HIS A 69 17.49 -16.06 -3.06
CA HIS A 69 16.28 -16.82 -3.27
C HIS A 69 15.10 -15.97 -2.83
N LEU A 70 14.45 -15.32 -3.79
CA LEU A 70 13.10 -14.81 -3.60
C LEU A 70 12.25 -15.98 -3.08
N LEU A 71 11.72 -15.86 -1.86
CA LEU A 71 10.69 -16.76 -1.37
C LEU A 71 9.59 -16.72 -2.43
N ARG A 72 9.32 -17.86 -3.10
CA ARG A 72 8.37 -17.96 -4.22
C ARG A 72 6.95 -17.41 -3.91
N ASN A 73 6.67 -17.13 -2.64
CA ASN A 73 5.39 -16.64 -2.14
C ASN A 73 5.41 -15.19 -1.63
N ALA A 74 6.54 -14.47 -1.76
CA ALA A 74 6.58 -13.02 -1.58
C ALA A 74 6.36 -12.38 -2.95
N ALA A 75 5.09 -12.32 -3.36
CA ALA A 75 4.60 -11.66 -4.56
C ALA A 75 4.92 -10.15 -4.56
#